data_AF-A0A8X6UCF2-F1
#
_entry.id   AF-A0A8X6UCF2-F1
#
_cell.length_a   1.000
_cell.length_b   1.000
_cell.length_c   1.000
_cell.angle_alpha   90.00
_cell.angle_beta   90.00
_cell.angle_gamma   90.00
#
_symmetry.space_group_name_H-M   'P 1'
#
loop_
_entity.id
_entity.type
_entity.pdbx_description
1 polymer ?
#
loop_
_entity_poly.entity_id
_entity_poly.type
_entity_poly.pdbx_seq_one_letter_code
_entity_poly.pdbx_strand_id
1 'polypeptide(L)'
;MGTHCVFLDNCEQRLGEEDDLSSYTCDCSSICAAYNTCCVDSEFQNTIRNPIRSPDDECLQVYGRTDLFVYMIDKCKNKDIPTEILCEGNAEESNDPILMIPVTSSATGKIYKNYFCAICNENVNKDLLVFWNLQLTGKTHNINSTPMPYMLYDTSLKSWTVLDDDGSFTNVSVNIEPVRIHDVRRCKPMITTCPKEWDGVSVKEKCEGNYMARIGFYDNDKVFTRWYKNPHCAVCNFESLSKYQCKQSTHIPNMKAARLIKRHVLFQLIWTIHNCDSDQVYDNLANKCRCNARESYMRNGKCIRRTRNILGKVIKGK
;
A
#
# COMPACT_ATOMS: atom_id res chain seq x y z
N MET A 1 4.28 -34.99 -6.17
CA MET A 1 4.23 -33.51 -6.20
C MET A 1 5.21 -33.04 -7.27
N GLY A 2 4.74 -32.27 -8.26
CA GLY A 2 5.51 -31.94 -9.47
C GLY A 2 6.81 -31.16 -9.20
N THR A 3 7.84 -31.51 -9.98
CA THR A 3 9.28 -31.29 -9.77
C THR A 3 9.86 -29.95 -10.26
N HIS A 4 9.10 -28.86 -10.39
CA HIS A 4 9.57 -27.73 -11.21
C HIS A 4 9.63 -26.31 -10.59
N CYS A 5 9.59 -26.14 -9.26
CA CYS A 5 10.03 -24.87 -8.62
C CYS A 5 11.28 -25.00 -7.73
N VAL A 6 11.90 -26.18 -7.67
CA VAL A 6 12.87 -26.55 -6.62
C VAL A 6 14.00 -25.53 -6.43
N PHE A 7 14.46 -24.88 -7.51
CA PHE A 7 15.60 -23.95 -7.48
C PHE A 7 15.30 -22.52 -6.99
N LEU A 8 14.03 -22.13 -6.81
CA LEU A 8 13.67 -20.75 -6.41
C LEU A 8 13.15 -20.64 -4.99
N ASP A 9 12.67 -21.74 -4.42
CA ASP A 9 12.00 -21.75 -3.11
C ASP A 9 12.92 -22.23 -1.96
N ASN A 10 14.24 -22.25 -2.19
CA ASN A 10 15.26 -22.73 -1.26
C ASN A 10 16.40 -21.72 -1.05
N CYS A 11 17.07 -21.80 0.10
CA CYS A 11 18.22 -20.98 0.48
C CYS A 11 19.56 -21.61 0.09
N GLU A 12 19.64 -22.93 -0.01
CA GLU A 12 20.91 -23.64 -0.29
C GLU A 12 21.46 -23.41 -1.72
N GLN A 13 20.62 -23.04 -2.69
CA GLN A 13 21.00 -22.97 -4.12
C GLN A 13 21.01 -21.56 -4.72
N ARG A 14 21.07 -20.50 -3.89
CA ARG A 14 21.04 -19.12 -4.38
C ARG A 14 22.32 -18.73 -5.13
N LEU A 15 22.17 -18.46 -6.43
CA LEU A 15 23.14 -17.76 -7.28
C LEU A 15 22.94 -16.24 -7.11
N GLY A 16 23.58 -15.62 -6.13
CA GLY A 16 23.71 -14.16 -6.01
C GLY A 16 23.06 -13.50 -4.79
N GLU A 17 23.68 -12.42 -4.32
CA GLU A 17 23.37 -11.67 -3.07
C GLU A 17 22.29 -10.57 -3.23
N GLU A 18 21.75 -10.32 -4.42
CA GLU A 18 20.86 -9.16 -4.65
C GLU A 18 19.39 -9.42 -4.24
N ASP A 19 19.13 -9.28 -2.94
CA ASP A 19 17.90 -9.53 -2.18
C ASP A 19 16.66 -8.66 -2.55
N ASP A 20 16.27 -8.61 -3.83
CA ASP A 20 15.01 -7.96 -4.24
C ASP A 20 13.87 -8.98 -4.39
N LEU A 21 12.80 -8.84 -3.59
CA LEU A 21 11.55 -9.61 -3.75
C LEU A 21 10.91 -9.45 -5.14
N SER A 22 11.33 -8.43 -5.90
CA SER A 22 10.96 -8.26 -7.29
C SER A 22 11.55 -9.35 -8.20
N SER A 23 12.67 -10.01 -7.82
CA SER A 23 13.40 -11.05 -8.57
C SER A 23 13.23 -12.48 -7.99
N TYR A 24 12.88 -12.65 -6.70
CA TYR A 24 12.73 -13.98 -6.07
C TYR A 24 11.29 -14.40 -5.72
N THR A 25 11.11 -15.70 -5.41
CA THR A 25 9.85 -16.31 -4.94
C THR A 25 9.75 -16.38 -3.42
N CYS A 26 10.85 -16.18 -2.68
CA CYS A 26 10.95 -16.13 -1.23
C CYS A 26 12.23 -15.38 -0.79
N ASP A 27 12.45 -15.20 0.52
CA ASP A 27 13.58 -14.49 1.16
C ASP A 27 14.32 -15.45 2.13
N CYS A 28 15.65 -15.35 2.15
CA CYS A 28 16.54 -16.16 2.99
C CYS A 28 17.30 -15.35 4.05
N SER A 29 17.16 -14.03 4.03
CA SER A 29 17.77 -13.15 5.03
C SER A 29 17.03 -13.24 6.36
N SER A 30 17.67 -12.70 7.42
CA SER A 30 17.09 -12.67 8.76
C SER A 30 15.79 -11.87 8.86
N ILE A 31 15.49 -11.01 7.89
CA ILE A 31 14.27 -10.20 7.87
C ILE A 31 13.08 -10.95 7.23
N CYS A 32 13.28 -12.11 6.60
CA CYS A 32 12.20 -12.83 5.90
C CYS A 32 11.02 -13.16 6.81
N ALA A 33 11.30 -13.52 8.07
CA ALA A 33 10.29 -13.92 9.04
C ALA A 33 9.44 -12.73 9.48
N ALA A 34 10.03 -11.54 9.44
CA ALA A 34 9.37 -10.31 9.80
C ALA A 34 8.28 -9.94 8.79
N TYR A 35 8.40 -10.41 7.53
CA TYR A 35 7.45 -10.15 6.44
C TYR A 35 6.65 -11.38 5.99
N ASN A 36 6.90 -12.54 6.60
CA ASN A 36 6.31 -13.83 6.21
C ASN A 36 6.64 -14.21 4.75
N THR A 37 7.91 -14.04 4.40
CA THR A 37 8.43 -14.27 3.04
C THR A 37 9.52 -15.34 2.99
N CYS A 38 9.78 -16.05 4.10
CA CYS A 38 10.87 -17.01 4.19
C CYS A 38 10.74 -18.17 3.21
N CYS A 39 11.85 -18.59 2.60
CA CYS A 39 11.92 -19.85 1.83
C CYS A 39 11.69 -21.07 2.72
N VAL A 40 11.32 -22.21 2.14
CA VAL A 40 10.89 -23.43 2.86
C VAL A 40 11.93 -24.00 3.83
N ASP A 41 13.20 -23.78 3.53
CA ASP A 41 14.39 -24.25 4.24
C ASP A 41 15.12 -23.14 5.00
N SER A 42 14.56 -21.92 5.03
CA SER A 42 15.18 -20.80 5.74
C SER A 42 15.23 -21.07 7.25
N GLU A 43 16.42 -20.96 7.83
CA GLU A 43 16.62 -21.07 9.28
C GLU A 43 15.86 -20.00 10.08
N PHE A 44 15.47 -18.90 9.42
CA PHE A 44 14.79 -17.78 10.05
C PHE A 44 13.27 -17.96 10.15
N GLN A 45 12.66 -18.98 9.54
CA GLN A 45 11.19 -19.16 9.54
C GLN A 45 10.52 -19.05 10.92
N ASN A 46 11.25 -19.46 11.97
CA ASN A 46 10.74 -19.55 13.34
C ASN A 46 11.50 -18.63 14.32
N THR A 47 12.34 -17.70 13.84
CA THR A 47 13.21 -16.90 14.72
C THR A 47 12.54 -15.66 15.30
N ILE A 48 11.48 -15.14 14.69
CA ILE A 48 10.85 -13.89 15.13
C ILE A 48 9.55 -14.17 15.91
N ARG A 49 9.56 -13.82 17.21
CA ARG A 49 8.36 -13.83 18.08
C ARG A 49 7.48 -12.60 17.91
N ASN A 50 8.03 -11.50 17.37
CA ASN A 50 7.34 -10.22 17.16
C ASN A 50 7.63 -9.71 15.73
N PRO A 51 6.78 -10.01 14.73
CA PRO A 51 7.03 -9.62 13.34
C PRO A 51 7.06 -8.09 13.19
N ILE A 52 7.95 -7.58 12.32
CA ILE A 52 7.96 -6.17 11.90
C ILE A 52 6.65 -5.86 11.17
N ARG A 53 6.17 -6.82 10.37
CA ARG A 53 4.88 -6.77 9.71
C ARG A 53 3.76 -7.05 10.72
N SER A 54 2.82 -6.12 10.87
CA SER A 54 1.59 -6.37 11.62
C SER A 54 0.73 -7.37 10.83
N PRO A 55 -0.11 -8.20 11.48
CA PRO A 55 -1.19 -8.94 10.79
C PRO A 55 -2.09 -8.04 9.94
N ASP A 56 -2.09 -6.73 10.22
CA ASP A 56 -2.88 -5.70 9.54
C ASP A 56 -2.17 -5.08 8.33
N ASP A 57 -0.94 -5.50 8.02
CA ASP A 57 -0.20 -4.96 6.88
C ASP A 57 -0.61 -5.69 5.61
N GLU A 58 -1.31 -5.00 4.73
CA GLU A 58 -1.77 -5.50 3.44
C GLU A 58 -0.76 -5.15 2.33
N CYS A 59 -0.61 -6.02 1.34
CA CYS A 59 0.22 -5.72 0.18
C CYS A 59 -0.58 -4.90 -0.84
N LEU A 60 -0.40 -3.57 -0.83
CA LEU A 60 -1.22 -2.65 -1.60
C LEU A 60 -0.45 -2.00 -2.73
N GLN A 61 -1.18 -1.74 -3.81
CA GLN A 61 -0.69 -0.96 -4.93
C GLN A 61 -0.54 0.50 -4.52
N VAL A 62 0.61 1.09 -4.83
CA VAL A 62 0.80 2.54 -4.69
C VAL A 62 -0.02 3.24 -5.76
N TYR A 63 -0.82 4.24 -5.37
CA TYR A 63 -1.71 4.93 -6.31
C TYR A 63 -0.94 5.49 -7.51
N GLY A 64 -1.49 5.30 -8.71
CA GLY A 64 -0.86 5.75 -9.95
C GLY A 64 0.31 4.89 -10.44
N ARG A 65 0.67 3.81 -9.73
CA ARG A 65 1.80 2.93 -10.08
C ARG A 65 1.34 1.52 -10.37
N THR A 66 1.56 1.04 -11.59
CA THR A 66 1.21 -0.34 -11.99
C THR A 66 2.23 -1.38 -11.55
N ASP A 67 3.43 -0.93 -11.21
CA ASP A 67 4.62 -1.75 -10.94
C ASP A 67 5.05 -1.76 -9.47
N LEU A 68 4.43 -0.93 -8.62
CA LEU A 68 4.85 -0.73 -7.24
C LEU A 68 3.76 -1.15 -6.26
N PHE A 69 4.03 -2.25 -5.55
CA PHE A 69 3.23 -2.76 -4.45
C PHE A 69 4.09 -2.81 -3.20
N VAL A 70 3.56 -2.37 -2.07
CA VAL A 70 4.29 -2.31 -0.79
C VAL A 70 3.36 -2.68 0.36
N TYR A 71 3.94 -3.14 1.47
CA TYR A 71 3.15 -3.43 2.66
C TYR A 71 2.70 -2.12 3.31
N MET A 72 1.40 -1.94 3.47
CA MET A 72 0.80 -0.77 4.10
C MET A 72 -0.28 -1.18 5.11
N ILE A 73 -0.41 -0.40 6.17
CA ILE A 73 -1.56 -0.48 7.06
C ILE A 73 -2.68 0.37 6.47
N ASP A 74 -3.80 -0.27 6.12
CA ASP A 74 -4.96 0.36 5.46
C ASP A 74 -6.27 0.30 6.24
N LYS A 75 -6.27 -0.41 7.38
CA LYS A 75 -7.39 -0.54 8.30
C LYS A 75 -7.13 0.21 9.59
N CYS A 76 -8.20 0.62 10.25
CA CYS A 76 -8.11 1.39 11.47
C CYS A 76 -8.31 0.53 12.73
N LYS A 77 -7.33 0.53 13.65
CA LYS A 77 -7.49 -0.16 14.96
C LYS A 77 -8.38 0.60 15.93
N ASN A 78 -8.26 1.92 15.96
CA ASN A 78 -9.07 2.75 16.84
C ASN A 78 -10.44 2.98 16.20
N LYS A 79 -11.52 2.64 16.91
CA LYS A 79 -12.93 2.77 16.45
C LYS A 79 -13.43 4.22 16.43
N ASP A 80 -12.56 5.15 16.06
CA ASP A 80 -12.97 6.53 15.85
C ASP A 80 -13.54 6.68 14.44
N ILE A 81 -14.88 6.58 14.35
CA ILE A 81 -15.62 6.49 13.09
C ILE A 81 -15.19 7.53 12.04
N PRO A 82 -15.04 8.84 12.35
CA PRO A 82 -14.62 9.81 11.33
C PRO A 82 -13.20 9.57 10.80
N THR A 83 -12.26 9.15 11.65
CA THR A 83 -10.89 8.85 11.22
C THR A 83 -10.83 7.53 10.46
N GLU A 84 -11.61 6.54 10.88
CA GLU A 84 -11.75 5.24 10.23
C GLU A 84 -12.28 5.40 8.80
N ILE A 85 -13.32 6.21 8.60
CA ILE A 85 -13.86 6.53 7.26
C ILE A 85 -12.80 7.15 6.35
N LEU A 86 -11.94 8.04 6.87
CA LEU A 86 -10.87 8.67 6.08
C LEU A 86 -9.69 7.72 5.85
N CYS A 87 -9.31 6.92 6.85
CA CYS A 87 -8.28 5.90 6.69
C CYS A 87 -8.69 4.89 5.61
N GLU A 88 -9.88 4.31 5.73
CA GLU A 88 -10.36 3.22 4.88
C GLU A 88 -10.97 3.73 3.56
N GLY A 89 -11.25 5.04 3.48
CA GLY A 89 -11.89 5.69 2.35
C GLY A 89 -11.10 5.65 1.04
N ASN A 90 -11.83 5.91 -0.04
CA ASN A 90 -11.32 5.97 -1.40
C ASN A 90 -11.18 7.45 -1.85
N ALA A 91 -10.01 7.81 -2.37
CA ALA A 91 -9.69 9.18 -2.79
C ALA A 91 -10.60 9.68 -3.93
N GLU A 92 -11.00 8.79 -4.84
CA GLU A 92 -11.82 9.12 -6.01
C GLU A 92 -13.29 9.32 -5.61
N GLU A 93 -13.83 8.43 -4.79
CA GLU A 93 -15.21 8.51 -4.30
C GLU A 93 -15.45 9.71 -3.37
N SER A 94 -14.46 10.01 -2.53
CA SER A 94 -14.51 11.17 -1.62
C SER A 94 -14.05 12.46 -2.27
N ASN A 95 -13.50 12.40 -3.49
CA ASN A 95 -12.85 13.52 -4.17
C ASN A 95 -11.79 14.19 -3.27
N ASP A 96 -11.00 13.37 -2.56
CA ASP A 96 -10.01 13.81 -1.59
C ASP A 96 -8.62 13.23 -1.89
N PRO A 97 -7.75 13.99 -2.59
CA PRO A 97 -6.46 13.49 -3.04
C PRO A 97 -5.48 13.17 -1.92
N ILE A 98 -5.69 13.62 -0.68
CA ILE A 98 -4.80 13.25 0.43
C ILE A 98 -4.94 11.77 0.80
N LEU A 99 -6.09 11.15 0.50
CA LEU A 99 -6.37 9.75 0.87
C LEU A 99 -5.57 8.73 0.05
N MET A 100 -5.01 9.15 -1.08
CA MET A 100 -4.15 8.31 -1.92
C MET A 100 -2.66 8.41 -1.55
N ILE A 101 -2.24 9.37 -0.72
CA ILE A 101 -0.82 9.61 -0.41
C ILE A 101 -0.40 8.80 0.82
N PRO A 102 0.47 7.79 0.66
CA PRO A 102 1.01 7.04 1.78
C PRO A 102 1.90 7.91 2.67
N VAL A 103 1.97 7.54 3.95
CA VAL A 103 2.90 8.14 4.90
C VAL A 103 3.76 7.06 5.54
N THR A 104 5.03 7.37 5.77
CA THR A 104 5.97 6.49 6.47
C THR A 104 6.32 7.11 7.82
N SER A 105 6.20 6.33 8.89
CA SER A 105 6.73 6.71 10.20
C SER A 105 8.24 6.55 10.20
N SER A 106 8.99 7.65 10.30
CA SER A 106 10.45 7.61 10.42
C SER A 106 10.92 6.99 11.73
N ALA A 107 10.04 6.92 12.74
CA ALA A 107 10.33 6.30 14.03
C ALA A 107 10.28 4.77 13.99
N THR A 108 9.33 4.20 13.24
CA THR A 108 9.05 2.75 13.23
C THR A 108 9.31 2.07 11.89
N GLY A 109 9.50 2.84 10.81
CA GLY A 109 9.61 2.33 9.44
C GLY A 109 8.29 1.85 8.84
N LYS A 110 7.17 1.93 9.58
CA LYS A 110 5.86 1.48 9.10
C LYS A 110 5.29 2.43 8.06
N ILE A 111 4.63 1.85 7.07
CA ILE A 111 3.96 2.57 5.99
C ILE A 111 2.45 2.44 6.19
N TYR A 112 1.74 3.56 6.07
CA TYR A 112 0.30 3.64 6.16
C TYR A 112 -0.27 4.08 4.82
N LYS A 113 -1.44 3.54 4.45
CA LYS A 113 -2.12 3.88 3.19
C LYS A 113 -2.29 5.39 3.01
N ASN A 114 -2.60 6.07 4.11
CA ASN A 114 -2.63 7.53 4.19
C ASN A 114 -2.38 8.03 5.62
N TYR A 115 -2.30 9.35 5.77
CA TYR A 115 -2.12 10.03 7.05
C TYR A 115 -3.14 9.60 8.12
N PHE A 116 -4.41 9.41 7.74
CA PHE A 116 -5.47 9.05 8.67
C PHE A 116 -5.26 7.65 9.24
N CYS A 117 -4.78 6.71 8.43
CA CYS A 117 -4.40 5.38 8.92
C CYS A 117 -3.25 5.44 9.93
N ALA A 118 -2.27 6.34 9.75
CA ALA A 118 -1.17 6.49 10.71
C ALA A 118 -1.65 6.94 12.09
N ILE A 119 -2.42 8.03 12.15
CA ILE A 119 -2.91 8.58 13.42
C ILE A 119 -3.93 7.69 14.12
N CYS A 120 -4.63 6.85 13.35
CA CYS A 120 -5.65 5.98 13.91
C CYS A 120 -5.12 4.62 14.37
N ASN A 121 -3.90 4.24 13.95
CA ASN A 121 -3.25 3.01 14.40
C ASN A 121 -2.19 3.23 15.47
N GLU A 122 -1.53 4.38 15.49
CA GLU A 122 -0.42 4.62 16.41
C GLU A 122 -0.46 6.00 17.07
N ASN A 123 0.29 6.11 18.17
CA ASN A 123 0.62 7.40 18.77
C ASN A 123 1.78 8.06 18.01
N VAL A 124 1.58 8.19 16.70
CA VAL A 124 2.23 9.07 15.74
C VAL A 124 2.59 10.45 16.28
N ASN A 125 3.84 10.77 16.65
CA ASN A 125 4.24 12.17 16.55
C ASN A 125 4.19 12.54 15.06
N LYS A 126 3.34 13.52 14.70
CA LYS A 126 3.15 13.96 13.31
C LYS A 126 4.45 14.41 12.65
N ASP A 127 5.38 14.96 13.42
CA ASP A 127 6.68 15.41 12.93
C ASP A 127 7.58 14.24 12.46
N LEU A 128 7.21 13.01 12.84
CA LEU A 128 7.89 11.78 12.41
C LEU A 128 7.17 11.10 11.25
N LEU A 129 6.07 11.66 10.74
CA LEU A 129 5.38 11.15 9.56
C LEU A 129 5.90 11.84 8.31
N VAL A 130 6.41 11.04 7.38
CA VAL A 130 6.94 11.49 6.10
C VAL A 130 5.94 11.12 5.01
N PHE A 131 5.32 12.13 4.38
CA PHE A 131 4.46 11.93 3.21
C PHE A 131 5.29 11.53 2.00
N TRP A 132 4.75 10.62 1.21
CA TRP A 132 5.32 10.27 -0.09
C TRP A 132 5.14 11.40 -1.09
N ASN A 133 6.04 11.48 -2.06
CA ASN A 133 6.04 12.54 -3.05
C ASN A 133 4.91 12.29 -4.06
N LEU A 134 4.07 13.31 -4.28
CA LEU A 134 3.04 13.29 -5.32
C LEU A 134 3.57 14.04 -6.54
N GLN A 135 3.51 13.40 -7.70
CA GLN A 135 3.83 13.99 -8.99
C GLN A 135 2.59 14.01 -9.89
N LEU A 136 2.28 15.17 -10.43
CA LEU A 136 1.26 15.33 -11.46
C LEU A 136 1.93 15.33 -12.82
N THR A 137 1.42 14.52 -13.73
CA THR A 137 1.89 14.46 -15.12
C THR A 137 0.73 14.67 -16.08
N GLY A 138 0.98 15.37 -17.18
CA GLY A 138 -0.05 15.58 -18.20
C GLY A 138 0.54 15.95 -19.55
N LYS A 139 -0.34 16.33 -20.47
CA LYS A 139 0.02 16.65 -21.86
C LYS A 139 0.41 18.10 -22.07
N THR A 140 -0.01 19.00 -21.17
CA THR A 140 0.27 20.43 -21.24
C THR A 140 1.62 20.73 -20.60
N HIS A 141 2.19 21.91 -20.86
CA HIS A 141 3.46 22.36 -20.27
C HIS A 141 3.27 23.42 -19.17
N ASN A 142 2.02 23.83 -18.91
CA ASN A 142 1.73 25.18 -18.43
C ASN A 142 1.16 25.27 -17.02
N ILE A 143 1.26 24.23 -16.19
CA ILE A 143 0.86 24.43 -14.80
C ILE A 143 1.98 25.13 -14.04
N ASN A 144 2.04 26.47 -14.10
CA ASN A 144 2.87 27.30 -13.24
C ASN A 144 2.29 27.35 -11.82
N SER A 145 2.03 26.20 -11.21
CA SER A 145 1.32 26.13 -9.94
C SER A 145 2.28 26.18 -8.75
N THR A 146 2.75 27.39 -8.45
CA THR A 146 3.02 27.76 -7.06
C THR A 146 2.01 28.85 -6.68
N PRO A 147 1.00 28.56 -5.83
CA PRO A 147 0.80 27.35 -5.00
C PRO A 147 0.17 26.14 -5.72
N MET A 148 0.14 24.99 -5.04
CA MET A 148 -0.40 23.70 -5.51
C MET A 148 -1.79 23.83 -6.16
N PRO A 149 -2.05 23.18 -7.31
CA PRO A 149 -3.31 23.35 -8.03
C PRO A 149 -4.44 22.58 -7.33
N TYR A 150 -5.64 23.16 -7.38
CA TYR A 150 -6.85 22.51 -6.87
C TYR A 150 -7.21 21.30 -7.74
N MET A 151 -7.34 20.12 -7.10
CA MET A 151 -7.62 18.86 -7.77
C MET A 151 -9.07 18.44 -7.60
N LEU A 152 -9.67 17.94 -8.68
CA LEU A 152 -11.01 17.34 -8.70
C LEU A 152 -10.98 16.01 -9.46
N TYR A 153 -11.60 14.98 -8.90
CA TYR A 153 -11.83 13.72 -9.59
C TYR A 153 -13.06 13.84 -10.49
N ASP A 154 -12.86 13.70 -11.80
CA ASP A 154 -13.95 13.61 -12.77
C ASP A 154 -14.40 12.15 -12.89
N THR A 155 -15.60 11.86 -12.37
CA THR A 155 -16.19 10.51 -12.38
C THR A 155 -16.59 10.04 -13.78
N SER A 156 -16.86 10.96 -14.71
CA SER A 156 -17.19 10.64 -16.10
C SER A 156 -15.94 10.20 -16.86
N LEU A 157 -14.82 10.89 -16.63
CA LEU A 157 -13.53 10.60 -17.26
C LEU A 157 -12.70 9.56 -16.49
N LYS A 158 -13.09 9.26 -15.25
CA LYS A 158 -12.33 8.42 -14.30
C LYS A 158 -10.88 8.89 -14.17
N SER A 159 -10.70 10.20 -14.01
CA SER A 159 -9.38 10.83 -13.95
C SER A 159 -9.38 12.05 -13.04
N TRP A 160 -8.24 12.30 -12.41
CA TRP A 160 -8.00 13.57 -11.74
C TRP A 160 -7.83 14.69 -12.75
N THR A 161 -8.39 15.84 -12.39
CA THR A 161 -8.31 17.08 -13.13
C THR A 161 -7.75 18.16 -12.22
N VAL A 162 -7.06 19.12 -12.83
CA VAL A 162 -6.55 20.31 -12.16
C VAL A 162 -7.06 21.54 -12.89
N LEU A 163 -7.36 22.58 -12.11
CA LEU A 163 -7.63 23.90 -12.65
C LEU A 163 -6.31 24.53 -13.11
N ASP A 164 -6.19 24.77 -14.41
CA ASP A 164 -5.06 25.46 -15.03
C ASP A 164 -5.19 26.98 -14.87
N ASP A 165 -4.11 27.72 -15.13
CA ASP A 165 -4.04 29.18 -14.95
C ASP A 165 -5.01 29.94 -15.87
N ASP A 166 -5.40 29.33 -17.00
CA ASP A 166 -6.39 29.87 -17.93
C ASP A 166 -7.85 29.59 -17.49
N GLY A 167 -8.03 28.96 -16.33
CA GLY A 167 -9.33 28.58 -15.79
C GLY A 167 -9.91 27.31 -16.41
N SER A 168 -9.19 26.62 -17.30
CA SER A 168 -9.61 25.34 -17.87
C SER A 168 -9.25 24.17 -16.96
N PHE A 169 -10.02 23.08 -17.05
CA PHE A 169 -9.69 21.84 -16.35
C PHE A 169 -8.89 20.92 -17.26
N THR A 170 -7.71 20.52 -16.81
CA THR A 170 -6.84 19.59 -17.53
C THR A 170 -6.73 18.26 -16.80
N ASN A 171 -6.85 17.16 -17.54
CA ASN A 171 -6.64 15.82 -17.00
C ASN A 171 -5.17 15.59 -16.66
N VAL A 172 -4.94 15.05 -15.47
CA VAL A 172 -3.62 14.69 -14.97
C VAL A 172 -3.57 13.22 -14.58
N SER A 173 -2.39 12.63 -14.74
CA SER A 173 -2.03 11.37 -14.12
C SER A 173 -1.24 11.65 -12.87
N VAL A 174 -1.72 11.12 -11.76
CA VAL A 174 -1.06 11.19 -10.46
C VAL A 174 -0.11 10.02 -10.35
N ASN A 175 1.15 10.28 -10.02
CA ASN A 175 2.14 9.25 -9.68
C ASN A 175 2.64 9.53 -8.28
N ILE A 176 2.70 8.50 -7.44
CA ILE A 176 3.22 8.62 -6.08
C ILE A 176 4.53 7.87 -5.97
N GLU A 177 5.53 8.52 -5.37
CA GLU A 177 6.86 7.98 -5.20
C GLU A 177 7.30 8.04 -3.74
N PRO A 178 7.96 6.99 -3.21
CA PRO A 178 8.49 7.05 -1.86
C PRO A 178 9.61 8.08 -1.77
N VAL A 179 9.72 8.75 -0.62
CA VAL A 179 10.80 9.72 -0.37
C VAL A 179 12.18 9.05 -0.41
N ARG A 180 12.25 7.77 -0.01
CA ARG A 180 13.46 6.93 -0.07
C ARG A 180 13.12 5.56 -0.63
N ILE A 181 13.47 5.33 -1.89
CA ILE A 181 13.11 4.11 -2.63
C ILE A 181 13.76 2.86 -2.02
N HIS A 182 14.99 2.98 -1.49
CA HIS A 182 15.74 1.85 -0.94
C HIS A 182 15.23 1.35 0.42
N ASP A 183 14.45 2.16 1.12
CA ASP A 183 13.92 1.80 2.45
C ASP A 183 12.55 1.12 2.37
N VAL A 184 11.98 1.01 1.16
CA VAL A 184 10.63 0.52 0.95
C VAL A 184 10.65 -0.91 0.43
N ARG A 185 10.20 -1.84 1.28
CA ARG A 185 10.08 -3.25 0.91
C ARG A 185 8.89 -3.48 -0.01
N ARG A 186 9.19 -3.84 -1.25
CA ARG A 186 8.18 -4.23 -2.24
C ARG A 186 7.54 -5.56 -1.88
N CYS A 187 6.30 -5.73 -2.31
CA CYS A 187 5.55 -6.97 -2.16
C CYS A 187 4.80 -7.31 -3.46
N LYS A 188 4.10 -8.45 -3.50
CA LYS A 188 3.11 -8.73 -4.55
C LYS A 188 1.84 -9.27 -3.88
N PRO A 189 0.64 -8.82 -4.29
CA PRO A 189 -0.60 -9.35 -3.73
C PRO A 189 -0.71 -10.83 -4.07
N MET A 190 -1.03 -11.64 -3.07
CA MET A 190 -1.09 -13.09 -3.21
C MET A 190 -2.15 -13.67 -2.29
N ILE A 191 -2.71 -14.80 -2.68
CA ILE A 191 -3.64 -15.56 -1.85
C ILE A 191 -2.82 -16.34 -0.81
N THR A 192 -3.06 -16.05 0.47
CA THR A 192 -2.32 -16.60 1.63
C THR A 192 -3.18 -17.46 2.56
N THR A 193 -4.48 -17.61 2.27
CA THR A 193 -5.44 -18.32 3.12
C THR A 193 -6.27 -19.31 2.32
N CYS A 194 -6.83 -20.31 3.01
CA CYS A 194 -7.77 -21.23 2.41
C CYS A 194 -9.23 -20.77 2.61
N PRO A 195 -10.16 -21.10 1.68
CA PRO A 195 -11.58 -20.93 1.89
C PRO A 195 -12.05 -21.65 3.17
N LYS A 196 -13.14 -21.15 3.78
CA LYS A 196 -13.66 -21.74 5.03
C LYS A 196 -14.20 -23.15 4.82
N GLU A 197 -14.61 -23.46 3.60
CA GLU A 197 -15.18 -24.73 3.16
C GLU A 197 -14.09 -25.80 2.94
N TRP A 198 -12.80 -25.43 2.95
CA TRP A 198 -11.70 -26.38 2.80
C TRP A 198 -11.50 -27.22 4.06
N ASP A 199 -11.50 -28.53 3.87
CA ASP A 199 -11.52 -29.60 4.88
C ASP A 199 -10.16 -30.28 5.09
N GLY A 200 -9.21 -30.09 4.18
CA GLY A 200 -7.86 -30.63 4.29
C GLY A 200 -6.95 -29.87 5.26
N VAL A 201 -7.03 -30.18 6.57
CA VAL A 201 -6.27 -29.53 7.66
C VAL A 201 -4.78 -29.40 7.34
N SER A 202 -4.13 -30.49 6.91
CA SER A 202 -2.69 -30.47 6.61
C SER A 202 -2.29 -29.51 5.48
N VAL A 203 -3.14 -29.37 4.45
CA VAL A 203 -2.88 -28.42 3.35
C VAL A 203 -3.11 -26.99 3.84
N LYS A 204 -4.14 -26.77 4.65
CA LYS A 204 -4.46 -25.46 5.22
C LYS A 204 -3.34 -24.94 6.12
N GLU A 205 -2.87 -25.76 7.05
CA GLU A 205 -1.75 -25.43 7.95
C GLU A 205 -0.49 -25.03 7.17
N LYS A 206 -0.20 -25.73 6.06
CA LYS A 206 0.95 -25.38 5.23
C LYS A 206 0.71 -24.12 4.38
N CYS A 207 -0.49 -23.89 3.87
CA CYS A 207 -0.82 -22.65 3.16
C CYS A 207 -0.62 -21.43 4.07
N GLU A 208 -1.22 -21.49 5.26
CA GLU A 208 -1.27 -20.39 6.23
C GLU A 208 0.01 -20.30 7.09
N GLY A 209 0.89 -21.30 7.02
CA GLY A 209 2.18 -21.35 7.70
C GLY A 209 3.19 -20.33 7.17
N ASN A 210 4.42 -20.33 7.70
CA ASN A 210 5.37 -19.22 7.53
C ASN A 210 6.23 -19.25 6.25
N TYR A 211 6.11 -20.29 5.44
CA TYR A 211 6.96 -20.44 4.27
C TYR A 211 6.31 -19.88 3.00
N MET A 212 7.15 -19.36 2.11
CA MET A 212 6.78 -18.79 0.83
C MET A 212 7.41 -19.63 -0.29
N ALA A 213 6.61 -19.89 -1.31
CA ALA A 213 7.00 -20.61 -2.52
C ALA A 213 6.11 -20.12 -3.67
N ARG A 214 6.27 -18.84 -4.02
CA ARG A 214 5.28 -18.10 -4.81
C ARG A 214 5.04 -18.75 -6.17
N ILE A 215 3.79 -19.06 -6.48
CA ILE A 215 3.38 -19.61 -7.79
C ILE A 215 2.31 -18.75 -8.45
N GLY A 216 2.38 -18.64 -9.78
CA GLY A 216 1.42 -17.90 -10.60
C GLY A 216 0.62 -18.81 -11.51
N PHE A 217 -0.63 -18.42 -11.78
CA PHE A 217 -1.53 -19.06 -12.73
C PHE A 217 -1.95 -18.07 -13.81
N TYR A 218 -2.05 -18.56 -15.04
CA TYR A 218 -2.62 -17.80 -16.16
C TYR A 218 -4.14 -17.96 -16.17
N ASP A 219 -4.84 -16.85 -16.36
CA ASP A 219 -6.16 -16.92 -16.98
C ASP A 219 -5.98 -17.01 -18.50
N ASN A 220 -7.04 -17.39 -19.21
CA ASN A 220 -7.15 -17.75 -20.62
C ASN A 220 -6.50 -16.79 -21.66
N ASP A 221 -5.83 -15.71 -21.24
CA ASP A 221 -5.20 -14.66 -22.04
C ASP A 221 -3.69 -14.41 -21.76
N LYS A 222 -2.95 -15.40 -21.22
CA LYS A 222 -1.47 -15.34 -21.06
C LYS A 222 -0.93 -14.21 -20.18
N VAL A 223 -1.76 -13.61 -19.32
CA VAL A 223 -1.32 -12.76 -18.22
C VAL A 223 -1.53 -13.52 -16.91
N PHE A 224 -0.55 -13.50 -16.02
CA PHE A 224 -0.70 -14.04 -14.67
C PHE A 224 -1.79 -13.26 -13.95
N THR A 225 -2.94 -13.88 -13.68
CA THR A 225 -4.06 -13.20 -13.01
C THR A 225 -4.07 -13.46 -11.52
N ARG A 226 -3.52 -14.60 -11.08
CA ARG A 226 -3.59 -15.04 -9.70
C ARG A 226 -2.24 -15.57 -9.22
N TRP A 227 -1.81 -15.01 -8.09
CA TRP A 227 -0.59 -15.40 -7.39
C TRP A 227 -0.98 -16.03 -6.06
N TYR A 228 -0.36 -17.15 -5.73
CA TYR A 228 -0.54 -17.84 -4.47
C TYR A 228 0.78 -17.82 -3.70
N LYS A 229 0.69 -17.67 -2.38
CA LYS A 229 1.85 -17.64 -1.48
C LYS A 229 2.73 -18.87 -1.65
N ASN A 230 2.09 -20.03 -1.76
CA ASN A 230 2.73 -21.32 -1.91
C ASN A 230 1.79 -22.31 -2.65
N PRO A 231 2.30 -23.48 -3.09
CA PRO A 231 1.49 -24.49 -3.76
C PRO A 231 0.32 -25.00 -2.93
N HIS A 232 0.42 -25.01 -1.60
CA HIS A 232 -0.67 -25.43 -0.74
C HIS A 232 -1.82 -24.43 -0.75
N CYS A 233 -1.54 -23.13 -0.83
CA CYS A 233 -2.58 -22.13 -1.01
C CYS A 233 -3.30 -22.27 -2.35
N ALA A 234 -2.60 -22.62 -3.43
CA ALA A 234 -3.26 -22.92 -4.69
C ALA A 234 -4.16 -24.17 -4.59
N VAL A 235 -3.63 -25.25 -4.02
CA VAL A 235 -4.39 -26.50 -3.84
C VAL A 235 -5.66 -26.27 -3.02
N CYS A 236 -5.58 -25.56 -1.89
CA CYS A 236 -6.75 -25.33 -1.06
C CYS A 236 -7.74 -24.30 -1.63
N ASN A 237 -7.33 -23.55 -2.65
CA ASN A 237 -8.20 -22.71 -3.46
C ASN A 237 -8.61 -23.41 -4.77
N PHE A 238 -8.61 -24.75 -4.76
CA PHE A 238 -9.10 -25.62 -5.83
C PHE A 238 -8.35 -25.47 -7.17
N GLU A 239 -7.12 -24.99 -7.14
CA GLU A 239 -6.28 -24.89 -8.34
C GLU A 239 -5.59 -26.21 -8.68
N SER A 240 -5.49 -26.49 -9.99
CA SER A 240 -4.73 -27.64 -10.48
C SER A 240 -3.27 -27.29 -10.65
N LEU A 241 -2.40 -27.97 -9.90
CA LEU A 241 -0.95 -27.85 -10.04
C LEU A 241 -0.39 -28.36 -11.40
N SER A 242 -1.22 -28.70 -12.38
CA SER A 242 -0.75 -28.99 -13.74
C SER A 242 -0.43 -27.72 -14.56
N LYS A 243 -0.95 -26.56 -14.15
CA LYS A 243 -0.94 -25.31 -14.93
C LYS A 243 -0.12 -24.17 -14.33
N TYR A 244 0.52 -24.37 -13.18
CA TYR A 244 1.27 -23.30 -12.51
C TYR A 244 2.63 -23.06 -13.16
N GLN A 245 3.16 -21.85 -13.01
CA GLN A 245 4.55 -21.53 -13.32
C GLN A 245 5.25 -20.86 -12.14
N CYS A 246 6.52 -21.21 -11.97
CA CYS A 246 7.43 -20.60 -10.99
C CYS A 246 8.21 -19.41 -11.57
N LYS A 247 8.20 -19.29 -12.92
CA LYS A 247 8.93 -18.22 -13.60
C LYS A 247 8.32 -16.88 -13.26
N GLN A 248 9.18 -15.95 -12.81
CA GLN A 248 8.95 -14.56 -13.14
C GLN A 248 8.99 -14.41 -14.65
N SER A 249 8.02 -13.71 -15.22
CA SER A 249 8.12 -13.32 -16.61
C SER A 249 9.34 -12.41 -16.76
N THR A 250 10.47 -12.97 -17.20
CA THR A 250 11.61 -12.18 -17.73
C THR A 250 11.28 -11.59 -19.10
N HIS A 251 10.05 -11.79 -19.60
CA HIS A 251 9.53 -11.12 -20.76
C HIS A 251 8.29 -10.31 -20.37
N ILE A 252 8.49 -9.02 -20.11
CA ILE A 252 7.56 -8.07 -20.73
C ILE A 252 7.81 -8.33 -22.23
N PRO A 253 6.86 -8.91 -22.99
CA PRO A 253 7.01 -8.95 -24.44
C PRO A 253 7.18 -7.49 -24.82
N ASN A 254 8.30 -7.15 -25.48
CA ASN A 254 8.59 -5.82 -26.02
C ASN A 254 7.26 -5.13 -26.31
N MET A 255 6.81 -4.28 -25.38
CA MET A 255 5.58 -3.54 -25.55
C MET A 255 5.92 -2.66 -26.73
N LYS A 256 5.48 -3.08 -27.92
CA LYS A 256 5.64 -2.37 -29.18
C LYS A 256 5.51 -0.90 -28.85
N ALA A 257 6.63 -0.18 -28.96
CA ALA A 257 6.82 1.19 -28.50
C ALA A 257 5.47 1.86 -28.27
N ALA A 258 4.95 1.77 -27.03
CA ALA A 258 3.80 2.55 -26.67
C ALA A 258 4.26 3.96 -26.99
N ARG A 259 3.63 4.59 -28.00
CA ARG A 259 3.98 5.94 -28.46
C ARG A 259 4.31 6.71 -27.20
N LEU A 260 5.58 7.12 -27.05
CA LEU A 260 6.03 7.94 -25.94
C LEU A 260 5.23 9.23 -26.04
N ILE A 261 4.02 9.23 -25.47
CA ILE A 261 3.30 10.44 -25.17
C ILE A 261 4.21 11.09 -24.15
N LYS A 262 4.99 12.08 -24.60
CA LYS A 262 5.81 12.90 -23.70
C LYS A 262 4.84 13.45 -22.66
N ARG A 263 4.89 12.87 -21.47
CA ARG A 263 4.20 13.39 -20.30
C ARG A 263 5.20 14.28 -19.60
N HIS A 264 4.83 15.54 -19.43
CA HIS A 264 5.63 16.47 -18.67
C HIS A 264 5.27 16.33 -17.20
N VAL A 265 6.29 16.36 -16.33
CA VAL A 265 6.04 16.57 -14.89
C VAL A 265 5.53 17.98 -14.77
N LEU A 266 4.25 18.10 -14.42
CA LEU A 266 3.55 19.36 -14.27
C LEU A 266 3.79 19.96 -12.89
N PHE A 267 3.83 19.10 -11.88
CA PHE A 267 3.99 19.50 -10.49
C PHE A 267 4.58 18.36 -9.69
N GLN A 268 5.45 18.68 -8.73
CA GLN A 268 5.93 17.75 -7.71
C GLN A 268 5.69 18.36 -6.34
N LEU A 269 4.82 17.72 -5.56
CA LEU A 269 4.61 18.10 -4.18
C LEU A 269 5.75 17.57 -3.33
N ILE A 270 6.57 18.49 -2.82
CA ILE A 270 7.42 18.22 -1.66
C ILE A 270 6.63 18.71 -0.46
N TRP A 271 6.33 17.82 0.48
CA TRP A 271 5.47 18.17 1.61
C TRP A 271 6.18 19.21 2.51
N THR A 272 5.74 20.47 2.44
CA THR A 272 6.24 21.53 3.32
C THR A 272 5.43 21.56 4.61
N ILE A 273 6.12 21.68 5.74
CA ILE A 273 5.47 21.86 7.04
C ILE A 273 5.10 23.33 7.16
N HIS A 274 3.81 23.64 7.08
CA HIS A 274 3.27 24.96 7.44
C HIS A 274 2.77 24.95 8.88
N ASN A 275 2.80 26.11 9.54
CA ASN A 275 2.34 26.28 10.91
C ASN A 275 0.81 26.12 10.98
N CYS A 276 0.35 24.91 11.26
CA CYS A 276 -0.98 24.66 11.78
C CYS A 276 -0.96 24.57 13.31
N ASP A 277 -2.12 24.64 13.94
CA ASP A 277 -2.23 24.40 15.39
C ASP A 277 -1.73 22.99 15.75
N SER A 278 -1.33 22.78 17.00
CA SER A 278 -0.80 21.50 17.51
C SER A 278 -1.69 20.28 17.18
N ASP A 279 -3.00 20.50 17.10
CA ASP A 279 -4.01 19.48 16.81
C ASP A 279 -4.46 19.51 15.33
N GLN A 280 -3.65 20.04 14.42
CA GLN A 280 -3.93 20.09 12.99
C GLN A 280 -2.77 19.54 12.15
N VAL A 281 -3.04 19.24 10.88
CA VAL A 281 -2.03 18.95 9.85
C VAL A 281 -2.35 19.75 8.62
N TYR A 282 -1.31 20.39 8.07
CA TYR A 282 -1.47 21.18 6.87
C TYR A 282 -1.64 20.26 5.66
N ASP A 283 -2.76 20.38 4.97
CA ASP A 283 -3.00 19.71 3.70
C ASP A 283 -2.58 20.64 2.56
N ASN A 284 -1.44 20.34 1.95
CA ASN A 284 -0.90 21.08 0.81
C ASN A 284 -1.85 21.06 -0.41
N LEU A 285 -2.65 20.00 -0.57
CA LEU A 285 -3.56 19.84 -1.71
C LEU A 285 -4.77 20.76 -1.63
N ALA A 286 -5.29 20.97 -0.42
CA ALA A 286 -6.42 21.85 -0.17
C ALA A 286 -6.02 23.22 0.39
N ASN A 287 -4.72 23.49 0.52
CA ASN A 287 -4.15 24.71 1.10
C ASN A 287 -4.83 25.09 2.43
N LYS A 288 -5.03 24.11 3.33
CA LYS A 288 -5.74 24.32 4.61
C LYS A 288 -5.23 23.39 5.70
N CYS A 289 -5.36 23.81 6.95
CA CYS A 289 -5.15 22.94 8.09
C CYS A 289 -6.36 22.01 8.28
N ARG A 290 -6.13 20.70 8.36
CA ARG A 290 -7.12 19.69 8.71
C ARG A 290 -6.98 19.30 10.17
N CYS A 291 -8.10 19.04 10.85
CA CYS A 291 -8.05 18.58 12.24
C CYS A 291 -7.35 17.24 12.36
N ASN A 292 -6.55 17.09 13.40
CA ASN A 292 -6.04 15.82 13.86
C ASN A 292 -7.21 15.01 14.37
N ALA A 293 -7.78 14.18 13.49
CA ALA A 293 -9.02 13.47 13.74
C ALA A 293 -9.02 12.64 15.05
N ARG A 294 -7.81 12.27 15.51
CA ARG A 294 -7.55 11.62 16.78
C ARG A 294 -7.82 12.48 18.02
N GLU A 295 -7.42 13.74 17.99
CA GLU A 295 -7.48 14.65 19.16
C GLU A 295 -8.62 15.63 19.05
N SER A 296 -9.08 15.93 17.84
CA SER A 296 -10.12 16.90 17.56
C SER A 296 -10.96 16.48 16.35
N TYR A 297 -12.15 17.05 16.25
CA TYR A 297 -13.01 16.90 15.07
C TYR A 297 -13.45 18.27 14.58
N MET A 298 -13.70 18.39 13.27
CA MET A 298 -14.15 19.65 12.68
C MET A 298 -15.61 19.91 13.05
N ARG A 299 -15.89 21.05 13.67
CA ARG A 299 -17.26 21.54 13.92
C ARG A 299 -17.28 23.05 13.69
N ASN A 300 -18.15 23.51 12.79
CA ASN A 300 -18.28 24.93 12.43
C ASN A 300 -16.93 25.58 12.03
N GLY A 301 -16.10 24.86 11.28
CA GLY A 301 -14.80 25.36 10.81
C GLY A 301 -13.70 25.43 11.89
N LYS A 302 -13.93 24.88 13.09
CA LYS A 302 -12.91 24.78 14.15
C LYS A 302 -12.67 23.33 14.55
N CYS A 303 -11.41 23.04 14.87
CA CYS A 303 -11.03 21.77 15.47
C CYS A 303 -11.39 21.78 16.96
N ILE A 304 -12.42 21.00 17.31
CA ILE A 304 -12.84 20.86 18.70
C ILE A 304 -12.16 19.65 19.28
N ARG A 305 -11.33 19.85 20.32
CA ARG A 305 -10.70 18.75 21.05
C ARG A 305 -11.75 17.78 21.58
N ARG A 306 -11.52 16.49 21.36
CA ARG A 306 -12.28 15.41 21.96
C ARG A 306 -12.00 15.43 23.46
N THR A 307 -12.99 15.81 24.26
CA THR A 307 -12.94 15.55 25.69
C THR A 307 -12.88 14.05 25.89
N ARG A 308 -11.72 13.52 26.32
CA ARG A 308 -11.66 12.16 26.86
C ARG A 308 -12.64 12.14 28.01
N ASN A 309 -13.79 11.47 27.83
CA ASN A 309 -14.60 11.07 28.96
C ASN A 309 -13.77 10.09 29.76
N ILE A 310 -13.00 10.61 30.71
CA ILE A 310 -12.54 9.87 31.87
C ILE A 310 -13.83 9.59 32.64
N LEU A 311 -14.45 8.45 32.36
CA LEU A 311 -15.15 7.58 33.31
C LEU A 311 -16.02 6.60 32.52
N GLY A 312 -15.71 5.31 32.68
CA GLY A 312 -16.72 4.29 32.57
C GLY A 312 -17.86 4.62 33.53
N LYS A 313 -19.01 4.98 32.99
CA LYS A 313 -20.32 4.77 33.60
C LYS A 313 -21.35 4.82 32.48
N VAL A 314 -21.79 3.63 32.09
CA VAL A 314 -23.08 3.41 31.45
C VAL A 314 -24.13 4.01 32.40
N ILE A 315 -24.70 5.16 32.03
CA ILE A 315 -25.99 5.59 32.58
C ILE A 315 -27.02 5.17 31.54
N LYS A 316 -27.67 4.03 31.78
CA LYS A 316 -28.97 3.74 31.17
C LYS A 316 -29.97 4.74 31.75
N GLY A 317 -30.43 5.68 30.94
CA GLY A 317 -31.60 6.51 31.23
C GLY A 317 -32.87 5.80 30.74
N LYS A 318 -33.82 5.67 31.65
CA LYS A 318 -35.19 5.15 31.44
C LYS A 318 -35.99 6.03 30.49
#